data_AF-A0A1Z5HE37-F1
#
_entry.id   AF-A0A1Z5HE37-F1
#
_cell.length_a   1.000
_cell.length_b   1.000
_cell.length_c   1.000
_cell.angle_alpha   90.00
_cell.angle_beta   90.00
_cell.angle_gamma   90.00
#
_symmetry.space_group_name_H-M   'P 1'
#
loop_
_entity.id
_entity.type
_entity.pdbx_description
1 polymer ?
#
loop_
_entity_poly.entity_id
_entity_poly.type
_entity_poly.pdbx_seq_one_letter_code
_entity_poly.pdbx_strand_id
1 'polypeptide(L)'
;MGGFFVTVIVFIILRKVEPEREDTLLYALLAGFGMGLALYSFIPRINILTDEGGIKSYSYLLDTGYMWKAKEPTLPELDLYLKSSRWWKQYKPGDTYTFNLRKGGLGIWQVNMEQIYDAQKKFYDCDGVITCITK
;
A
#
# COMPACT_ATOMS: atom_id res chain seq x y z
N MET A 1 -11.42 9.89 9.24
CA MET A 1 -11.87 11.25 9.64
C MET A 1 -12.50 12.04 8.51
N GLY A 2 -11.94 12.07 7.28
CA GLY A 2 -12.49 12.90 6.19
C GLY A 2 -13.93 12.61 5.77
N GLY A 3 -14.33 11.33 5.69
CA GLY A 3 -15.72 10.96 5.35
C GLY A 3 -16.76 11.45 6.36
N PHE A 4 -16.44 11.35 7.66
CA PHE A 4 -17.31 11.86 8.72
C PHE A 4 -17.50 13.38 8.64
N PHE A 5 -16.42 14.11 8.39
CA PHE A 5 -16.48 15.57 8.23
C PHE A 5 -17.38 15.98 7.05
N VAL A 6 -17.25 15.28 5.92
CA VAL A 6 -18.12 15.50 4.75
C VAL A 6 -19.58 15.16 5.06
N THR A 7 -19.86 14.04 5.75
CA THR A 7 -21.23 13.70 6.17
C THR A 7 -21.85 14.81 7.01
N VAL A 8 -21.14 15.32 8.02
CA VAL A 8 -21.65 16.38 8.90
C VAL A 8 -21.93 17.66 8.11
N ILE A 9 -20.99 18.08 7.25
CA ILE A 9 -21.17 19.29 6.42
C ILE A 9 -22.37 19.14 5.48
N VAL A 10 -22.44 18.02 4.74
CA VAL A 10 -23.53 17.79 3.78
C VAL A 10 -24.88 17.73 4.51
N PHE A 11 -24.94 17.08 5.68
CA PHE A 11 -26.15 17.04 6.49
C PHE A 11 -26.61 18.44 6.92
N ILE A 12 -25.70 19.28 7.42
CA ILE A 12 -26.00 20.65 7.84
C ILE A 12 -26.48 21.49 6.65
N ILE A 13 -25.80 21.38 5.50
CA ILE A 13 -26.17 22.12 4.28
C ILE A 13 -27.55 21.70 3.79
N LEU A 14 -27.81 20.39 3.65
CA LEU A 14 -29.09 19.89 3.17
C LEU A 14 -30.24 20.24 4.12
N ARG A 15 -30.06 20.11 5.44
CA ARG A 15 -31.07 20.54 6.42
C ARG A 15 -31.39 22.04 6.36
N LYS A 16 -30.41 22.86 5.96
CA LYS A 16 -30.58 24.32 5.85
C LYS A 16 -31.21 24.74 4.52
N VAL A 17 -30.82 24.12 3.42
CA VAL A 17 -31.21 24.52 2.06
C VAL A 17 -32.49 23.82 1.61
N GLU A 18 -32.68 22.55 2.00
CA GLU A 18 -33.82 21.71 1.61
C GLU A 18 -34.46 21.07 2.84
N PRO A 19 -35.10 21.86 3.74
CA PRO A 19 -35.61 21.37 5.02
C PRO A 19 -36.74 20.33 4.88
N GLU A 20 -37.49 20.38 3.77
CA GLU A 20 -38.58 19.44 3.46
C GLU A 20 -38.08 18.06 2.97
N ARG A 21 -36.78 17.93 2.69
CA ARG A 21 -36.17 16.69 2.20
C ARG A 21 -36.03 15.66 3.32
N GLU A 22 -36.74 14.54 3.19
CA GLU A 22 -36.70 13.43 4.16
C GLU A 22 -35.45 12.55 4.03
N ASP A 23 -34.86 12.45 2.84
CA ASP A 23 -33.70 11.57 2.56
C ASP A 23 -32.33 12.21 2.89
N THR A 24 -32.32 13.34 3.58
CA THR A 24 -31.11 14.13 3.90
C THR A 24 -29.98 13.31 4.53
N LEU A 25 -30.33 12.42 5.48
CA LEU A 25 -29.34 11.58 6.15
C LEU A 25 -28.68 10.58 5.19
N LEU A 26 -29.46 9.99 4.29
CA LEU A 26 -28.97 9.02 3.31
C LEU A 26 -27.95 9.65 2.37
N TYR A 27 -28.26 10.82 1.81
CA TYR A 27 -27.34 11.55 0.94
C TYR A 27 -26.05 11.98 1.66
N ALA A 28 -26.17 12.44 2.91
CA ALA A 28 -25.00 12.79 3.71
C ALA A 28 -24.08 11.58 3.99
N LEU A 29 -24.67 10.42 4.27
CA LEU A 29 -23.92 9.18 4.47
C LEU A 29 -23.27 8.71 3.17
N LEU A 30 -23.98 8.74 2.05
CA LEU A 30 -23.44 8.39 0.73
C LEU A 30 -22.26 9.30 0.33
N ALA A 31 -22.40 10.61 0.56
CA ALA A 31 -21.32 11.57 0.28
C ALA A 31 -20.08 11.31 1.16
N GLY A 32 -20.27 11.08 2.45
CA GLY A 32 -19.15 10.77 3.36
C GLY A 32 -18.49 9.43 3.04
N PHE A 33 -19.28 8.42 2.68
CA PHE A 33 -18.77 7.13 2.25
C PHE A 33 -17.96 7.25 0.96
N GLY A 34 -18.49 7.94 -0.06
CA GLY A 34 -17.77 8.22 -1.30
C GLY A 34 -16.45 8.96 -1.07
N MET A 35 -16.43 9.94 -0.16
CA MET A 35 -15.20 10.63 0.23
C MET A 35 -14.21 9.69 0.94
N GLY A 36 -14.70 8.79 1.80
CA GLY A 36 -13.87 7.78 2.45
C GLY A 36 -13.16 6.89 1.44
N LEU A 37 -13.88 6.40 0.43
CA LEU A 37 -13.33 5.59 -0.66
C LEU A 37 -12.33 6.39 -1.51
N ALA A 38 -12.64 7.65 -1.83
CA ALA A 38 -11.73 8.51 -2.56
C ALA A 38 -10.40 8.68 -1.78
N LEU A 39 -10.48 9.07 -0.51
CA LEU A 39 -9.32 9.31 0.33
C LEU A 39 -8.45 8.06 0.52
N TYR A 40 -9.02 6.85 0.52
CA TYR A 40 -8.26 5.61 0.65
C TYR A 40 -7.13 5.51 -0.38
N SER A 41 -7.40 5.89 -1.64
CA SER A 41 -6.40 5.86 -2.71
C SER A 41 -5.41 7.04 -2.65
N PHE A 42 -5.79 8.15 -2.01
CA PHE A 42 -4.96 9.35 -1.92
C PHE A 42 -4.02 9.35 -0.71
N ILE A 43 -4.41 8.76 0.42
CA ILE A 43 -3.58 8.71 1.63
C ILE A 43 -2.17 8.16 1.35
N PRO A 44 -2.00 7.04 0.61
CA PRO A 44 -0.68 6.55 0.25
C PRO A 44 0.15 7.56 -0.55
N ARG A 45 -0.47 8.36 -1.42
CA ARG A 45 0.21 9.39 -2.23
C ARG A 45 0.63 10.58 -1.39
N ILE A 46 -0.24 11.05 -0.49
CA ILE A 46 0.09 12.13 0.43
C ILE A 46 1.25 11.71 1.32
N ASN A 47 1.23 10.46 1.82
CA ASN A 47 2.33 9.92 2.62
C ASN A 47 3.68 9.96 1.88
N ILE A 48 3.68 9.63 0.59
CA ILE A 48 4.88 9.72 -0.27
C ILE A 48 5.30 11.18 -0.49
N LEU A 49 4.36 12.09 -0.72
CA LEU A 49 4.65 13.50 -0.99
C LEU A 49 5.19 14.24 0.23
N THR A 50 4.83 13.81 1.44
CA THR A 50 5.31 14.37 2.71
C THR A 50 6.49 13.61 3.30
N ASP A 51 7.10 12.71 2.52
CA ASP A 51 8.26 11.93 2.93
C ASP A 51 9.54 12.78 2.94
N GLU A 52 10.08 13.04 4.13
CA GLU A 52 11.37 13.72 4.30
C GLU A 52 12.56 12.74 4.40
N GLY A 53 12.29 11.47 4.72
CA GLY A 53 13.30 10.45 4.98
C GLY A 53 13.76 9.69 3.74
N GLY A 54 12.96 9.73 2.68
CA GLY A 54 13.20 9.07 1.42
C GLY A 54 13.15 7.55 1.49
N ILE A 55 13.52 6.92 0.37
CA ILE A 55 13.65 5.46 0.28
C ILE A 55 14.97 5.02 0.92
N LYS A 56 14.90 3.99 1.75
CA LYS A 56 16.05 3.32 2.38
C LYS A 56 15.97 1.81 2.20
N SER A 57 17.13 1.19 2.10
CA SER A 57 17.30 -0.25 1.93
C SER A 57 17.43 -0.93 3.27
N TYR A 58 16.66 -2.01 3.45
CA TYR A 58 16.64 -2.79 4.69
C TYR A 58 16.67 -4.27 4.36
N SER A 59 17.46 -5.03 5.11
CA SER A 59 17.54 -6.47 4.95
C SER A 59 16.47 -7.16 5.78
N TYR A 60 15.69 -8.01 5.13
CA TYR A 60 14.67 -8.84 5.75
C TYR A 60 15.04 -10.30 5.61
N LEU A 61 14.71 -11.09 6.63
CA LEU A 61 14.81 -12.54 6.64
C LEU A 61 13.40 -13.12 6.45
N LEU A 62 13.26 -14.11 5.58
CA LEU A 62 12.02 -14.87 5.44
C LEU A 62 11.87 -15.83 6.62
N ASP A 63 10.81 -15.70 7.39
CA ASP A 63 10.54 -16.61 8.50
C ASP A 63 9.80 -17.88 8.06
N THR A 64 9.58 -18.81 8.98
CA THR A 64 8.87 -20.08 8.73
C THR A 64 7.38 -19.91 8.46
N GLY A 65 6.79 -18.78 8.84
CA GLY A 65 5.43 -18.37 8.52
C GLY A 65 5.29 -17.73 7.14
N TYR A 66 6.38 -17.63 6.37
CA TYR A 66 6.47 -16.91 5.09
C TYR A 66 6.23 -15.40 5.22
N MET A 67 6.58 -14.83 6.38
CA MET A 67 6.59 -13.40 6.63
C MET A 67 8.02 -12.88 6.54
N TRP A 68 8.21 -11.75 5.87
CA TRP A 68 9.52 -11.09 5.85
C TRP A 68 9.69 -10.27 7.12
N LYS A 69 10.71 -10.58 7.92
CA LYS A 69 11.03 -9.92 9.18
C LYS A 69 12.35 -9.18 9.11
N ALA A 70 12.33 -7.91 9.50
CA ALA A 70 13.55 -7.14 9.67
C ALA A 70 14.25 -7.52 10.97
N LYS A 71 15.58 -7.31 11.02
CA LYS A 71 16.34 -7.42 12.26
C LYS A 71 16.03 -6.27 13.23
N GLU A 72 15.71 -5.09 12.70
CA GLU A 72 15.38 -3.91 13.48
C GLU A 72 13.91 -3.93 13.91
N PRO A 73 13.60 -3.82 15.21
CA PRO A 73 12.23 -3.93 15.72
C PRO A 73 11.33 -2.73 15.38
N THR A 74 11.91 -1.63 14.91
CA THR A 74 11.18 -0.42 14.49
C THR A 74 10.61 -0.52 13.08
N LEU A 75 11.03 -1.54 12.32
CA LEU A 75 10.59 -1.80 10.95
C LEU A 75 9.37 -2.75 10.97
N PRO A 76 8.41 -2.56 10.05
CA PRO A 76 7.23 -3.40 9.97
C PRO A 76 7.58 -4.79 9.45
N GLU A 77 6.82 -5.81 9.85
CA GLU A 77 6.82 -7.11 9.17
C GLU A 77 6.08 -6.98 7.82
N LEU A 78 6.55 -7.70 6.79
CA LEU A 78 6.00 -7.60 5.44
C LEU A 78 5.36 -8.93 5.01
N ASP A 79 4.04 -8.92 4.88
CA ASP A 79 3.25 -9.99 4.26
C ASP A 79 3.20 -9.79 2.73
N LEU A 80 4.33 -10.05 2.07
CA LEU A 80 4.46 -9.92 0.61
C LEU A 80 4.63 -11.26 -0.10
N TYR A 81 4.85 -12.34 0.64
CA TYR A 81 5.13 -13.64 0.05
C TYR A 81 3.86 -14.26 -0.53
N LEU A 82 3.73 -14.23 -1.85
CA LEU A 82 2.60 -14.86 -2.53
C LEU A 82 2.92 -16.32 -2.87
N LYS A 83 2.34 -17.26 -2.11
CA LYS A 83 2.49 -18.71 -2.33
C LYS A 83 2.09 -19.17 -3.74
N SER A 84 1.30 -18.40 -4.48
CA SER A 84 0.91 -18.68 -5.87
C SER A 84 1.94 -18.22 -6.91
N SER A 85 2.84 -17.29 -6.58
CA SER A 85 3.81 -16.71 -7.51
C SER A 85 5.04 -17.59 -7.66
N ARG A 86 5.45 -17.90 -8.91
CA ARG A 86 6.69 -18.64 -9.17
C ARG A 86 7.92 -17.87 -8.70
N TRP A 87 7.91 -16.54 -8.87
CA TRP A 87 8.99 -15.68 -8.41
C TRP A 87 9.17 -15.75 -6.89
N TRP A 88 8.10 -15.67 -6.09
CA TRP A 88 8.25 -15.75 -4.63
C TRP A 88 8.69 -17.13 -4.15
N LYS A 89 8.30 -18.21 -4.84
CA LYS A 89 8.68 -19.60 -4.52
C LYS A 89 10.18 -19.88 -4.60
N GLN A 90 10.97 -19.03 -5.25
CA GLN A 90 12.42 -19.19 -5.29
C GLN A 90 13.07 -18.97 -3.90
N TYR A 91 12.39 -18.22 -3.01
CA TYR A 91 12.84 -17.93 -1.66
C TYR A 91 12.31 -18.96 -0.65
N LYS A 92 13.18 -19.36 0.27
CA LYS A 92 12.92 -20.32 1.36
C LYS A 92 13.08 -19.65 2.72
N PRO A 93 12.43 -20.16 3.78
CA PRO A 93 12.67 -19.69 5.14
C PRO A 93 14.17 -19.69 5.48
N GLY A 94 14.65 -18.57 6.04
CA GLY A 94 16.07 -18.30 6.29
C GLY A 94 16.74 -17.45 5.21
N ASP A 95 16.15 -17.34 4.01
CA ASP A 95 16.69 -16.47 2.96
C ASP A 95 16.54 -15.00 3.34
N THR A 96 17.49 -14.19 2.85
CA THR A 96 17.45 -12.74 3.01
C THR A 96 17.07 -12.05 1.70
N TYR A 97 16.28 -10.99 1.82
CA TYR A 97 15.94 -10.10 0.71
C TYR A 97 16.02 -8.65 1.16
N THR A 98 16.63 -7.81 0.32
CA THR A 98 16.70 -6.37 0.59
C THR A 98 15.47 -5.69 0.04
N PHE A 99 14.63 -5.17 0.95
CA PHE A 99 13.49 -4.35 0.59
C PHE A 99 13.85 -2.88 0.70
N ASN A 100 13.33 -2.11 -0.25
CA ASN A 100 13.41 -0.67 -0.21
C ASN A 100 12.11 -0.12 0.37
N LEU A 101 12.20 0.47 1.56
CA LEU A 101 11.06 1.06 2.26
C LEU A 101 11.25 2.56 2.42
N ARG A 102 10.13 3.24 2.55
CA ARG A 102 10.05 4.62 3.03
C ARG A 102 9.07 4.72 4.18
N LYS A 103 9.30 5.66 5.08
CA LYS A 103 8.34 6.07 6.10
C LYS A 103 7.90 7.49 5.77
N GLY A 104 6.76 7.60 5.11
CA GLY A 104 6.25 8.90 4.69
C GLY A 104 5.83 9.79 5.85
N GLY A 105 5.48 11.04 5.56
CA GLY A 105 5.22 12.05 6.60
C GLY A 105 3.99 11.78 7.47
N LEU A 106 3.09 10.86 7.03
CA LEU A 106 1.98 10.39 7.87
C LEU A 106 2.38 9.22 8.78
N GLY A 107 3.66 8.84 8.80
CA GLY A 107 4.19 7.74 9.60
C GLY A 107 3.89 6.34 9.03
N ILE A 108 3.32 6.26 7.83
CA ILE A 108 2.97 4.99 7.19
C ILE A 108 4.20 4.45 6.46
N TRP A 109 4.54 3.18 6.73
CA TRP A 109 5.57 2.47 6.00
C TRP A 109 5.05 1.97 4.65
N GLN A 110 5.84 2.17 3.60
CA GLN A 110 5.51 1.71 2.26
C GLN A 110 6.72 1.06 1.60
N VAL A 111 6.52 -0.10 1.00
CA VAL A 111 7.53 -0.80 0.21
C VAL A 111 7.56 -0.22 -1.20
N ASN A 112 8.76 0.00 -1.73
CA ASN A 112 8.96 0.36 -3.13
C ASN A 112 8.74 -0.88 -4.01
N MET A 113 7.49 -1.06 -4.45
CA MET A 113 7.09 -2.19 -5.27
C MET A 113 7.67 -2.15 -6.70
N GLU A 114 8.10 -0.98 -7.20
CA GLU A 114 8.64 -0.85 -8.55
C GLU A 114 9.84 -1.79 -8.78
N GLN A 115 10.74 -1.87 -7.81
CA GLN A 115 11.90 -2.76 -7.90
C GLN A 115 11.53 -4.24 -7.84
N ILE A 116 10.51 -4.58 -7.05
CA ILE A 116 10.00 -5.95 -6.99
C ILE A 116 9.37 -6.33 -8.33
N TYR A 117 8.58 -5.42 -8.92
CA TYR A 117 7.98 -5.63 -10.23
C TYR A 117 9.02 -5.75 -11.34
N ASP A 118 10.08 -4.94 -11.31
CA ASP A 118 11.19 -5.06 -12.26
C ASP A 118 11.94 -6.39 -12.11
N ALA A 119 12.18 -6.84 -10.88
CA ALA A 119 12.81 -8.13 -10.62
C ALA A 119 11.92 -9.31 -11.05
N GLN A 120 10.62 -9.22 -10.79
CA GLN A 120 9.63 -10.20 -11.26
C GLN A 120 9.57 -10.22 -12.78
N LYS A 121 9.51 -9.05 -13.42
CA LYS A 121 9.50 -8.93 -14.88
C LYS A 121 10.73 -9.59 -15.48
N LYS A 122 11.93 -9.28 -14.98
CA LYS A 122 13.17 -9.94 -15.42
C LYS A 122 13.09 -11.46 -15.27
N PHE A 123 12.65 -11.96 -14.12
CA PHE A 123 12.51 -13.39 -13.89
C PHE A 123 11.57 -14.07 -14.90
N TYR A 124 10.39 -13.48 -15.14
CA TYR A 124 9.41 -14.06 -16.05
C TYR A 124 9.76 -13.88 -17.53
N ASP A 125 10.40 -12.77 -17.91
CA ASP A 125 10.89 -12.53 -19.27
C ASP A 125 12.04 -13.49 -19.61
N CYS A 126 12.92 -13.78 -18.64
CA CYS A 126 14.00 -14.76 -18.78
C CYS A 126 13.50 -16.22 -18.92
N ASP A 127 12.29 -16.53 -18.42
CA ASP A 127 11.63 -17.84 -18.56
C ASP A 127 10.86 -18.00 -19.90
N GLY A 128 10.87 -16.96 -20.76
CA GLY A 128 10.06 -16.88 -21.97
C GLY A 128 10.70 -17.41 -23.26
N VAL A 129 11.97 -17.10 -23.55
CA VAL A 129 12.70 -17.58 -24.75
C VAL A 129 14.21 -17.42 -24.52
N ILE A 130 14.97 -18.52 -24.40
CA ILE A 130 16.36 -18.82 -24.85
C ILE A 130 17.50 -17.75 -24.76
N THR A 131 17.29 -16.46 -24.48
CA THR A 131 18.24 -15.38 -24.78
C THR A 131 19.07 -14.83 -23.61
N CYS A 132 18.98 -15.40 -22.41
CA CYS A 132 19.77 -14.89 -21.27
C CYS A 132 21.11 -15.60 -21.03
N ILE A 133 21.48 -16.60 -21.85
CA ILE A 133 22.76 -17.34 -21.73
C ILE A 133 23.87 -16.73 -22.63
N THR A 134 23.57 -15.72 -23.45
CA THR A 134 24.54 -15.13 -24.41
C THR A 134 24.72 -13.62 -24.26
N LYS A 135 24.94 -13.11 -23.05
CA LYS A 135 25.59 -11.82 -22.83
C LYS A 135 26.55 -11.85 -21.65
#